data_AF-A0A7Y2VFB9-F1
#
_entry.id   AF-A0A7Y2VFB9-F1
#
_cell.length_a   1.000
_cell.length_b   1.000
_cell.length_c   1.000
_cell.angle_alpha   90.00
_cell.angle_beta   90.00
_cell.angle_gamma   90.00
#
_symmetry.space_group_name_H-M   'P 1'
#
loop_
_entity.id
_entity.type
_entity.pdbx_description
1 polymer ?
#
loop_
_entity_poly.entity_id
_entity_poly.type
_entity_poly.pdbx_seq_one_letter_code
_entity_poly.pdbx_strand_id
1 'polypeptide(L)' 'LDRYIAYFEPKMIIADGSNYNYLVRRWKESAAIRNIPFHYTGDKGAFLIDL' A
#
# COMPACT_ATOMS: atom_id res chain seq x y z
N LEU A 1 -5.86 2.76 9.87
CA LEU A 1 -4.76 2.67 8.89
C LEU A 1 -3.47 3.18 9.50
N ASP A 2 -3.36 4.48 9.80
CA ASP A 2 -2.09 5.08 10.24
C ASP A 2 -1.53 4.45 11.52
N ARG A 3 -2.41 4.07 12.46
CA ARG A 3 -2.01 3.30 13.66
C ARG A 3 -1.30 1.99 13.30
N TYR A 4 -1.79 1.26 12.30
CA TYR A 4 -1.19 -0.02 11.90
C TYR A 4 0.13 0.18 11.17
N ILE A 5 0.20 1.18 10.27
CA ILE A 5 1.45 1.51 9.58
C ILE A 5 2.52 1.96 10.60
N ALA A 6 2.13 2.74 11.61
CA ALA A 6 3.03 3.17 12.67
C ALA A 6 3.46 2.04 13.60
N TYR A 7 2.60 1.06 13.87
CA TYR A 7 2.92 -0.05 14.77
C TYR A 7 3.78 -1.13 14.08
N PHE A 8 3.44 -1.49 12.84
CA PHE A 8 4.12 -2.57 12.13
C PHE A 8 5.33 -2.10 11.30
N GLU A 9 5.45 -0.80 11.04
CA GLU A 9 6.53 -0.21 10.24
C GLU A 9 6.83 -1.02 8.97
N PRO A 10 5.84 -1.21 8.09
CA PRO A 10 5.97 -2.12 6.96
C PRO A 10 7.04 -1.61 5.99
N LYS A 11 7.88 -2.53 5.49
CA LYS A 11 8.87 -2.24 4.44
C LYS A 11 8.23 -1.89 3.09
N MET A 12 6.99 -2.33 2.87
CA MET A 12 6.20 -2.04 1.67
C MET A 12 4.70 -2.25 1.97
N ILE A 13 3.84 -1.51 1.27
CA ILE A 13 2.39 -1.70 1.29
C ILE A 13 1.94 -2.13 -0.11
N ILE A 14 1.14 -3.19 -0.17
CA ILE A 14 0.55 -3.72 -1.40
C ILE A 14 -0.97 -3.67 -1.24
N ALA A 15 -1.65 -2.99 -2.15
CA ALA A 15 -3.12 -2.94 -2.25
C ALA A 15 -3.59 -3.83 -3.40
N ASP A 16 -4.57 -4.70 -3.12
CA ASP A 16 -5.18 -5.53 -4.14
C ASP A 16 -6.14 -4.70 -5.02
N GLY A 17 -6.41 -5.17 -6.25
CA GLY A 17 -7.27 -4.48 -7.22
C GLY A 17 -8.76 -4.48 -6.84
N SER A 18 -9.15 -5.27 -5.84
CA SER A 18 -10.50 -5.29 -5.28
C SER A 18 -10.71 -4.26 -4.17
N ASN A 19 -9.65 -3.59 -3.69
CA ASN A 19 -9.77 -2.55 -2.69
C ASN A 19 -10.49 -1.31 -3.24
N TYR A 20 -11.36 -0.71 -2.43
CA TYR A 20 -12.06 0.52 -2.81
C TYR A 20 -11.08 1.66 -3.14
N ASN A 21 -11.32 2.36 -4.25
CA ASN A 21 -10.47 3.46 -4.74
C ASN A 21 -10.15 4.52 -3.66
N TYR A 22 -11.12 4.87 -2.81
CA TYR A 22 -10.91 5.86 -1.74
C TYR A 22 -9.94 5.34 -0.67
N LEU A 23 -9.93 4.03 -0.38
CA LEU A 23 -9.00 3.43 0.57
C LEU A 23 -7.60 3.37 -0.03
N VAL A 24 -7.47 2.91 -1.27
CA VAL A 24 -6.20 2.86 -2.01
C VAL A 24 -5.54 4.24 -2.03
N ARG A 25 -6.32 5.29 -2.32
CA ARG A 25 -5.84 6.68 -2.30
C ARG A 25 -5.32 7.07 -0.92
N ARG A 26 -6.09 6.83 0.15
CA ARG A 26 -5.65 7.12 1.53
C ARG A 26 -4.38 6.35 1.91
N TRP A 27 -4.25 5.10 1.48
CA TRP A 27 -3.09 4.27 1.78
C TRP A 27 -1.85 4.75 1.04
N LYS A 28 -2.01 5.15 -0.22
CA LYS A 28 -0.95 5.76 -1.02
C LYS A 28 -0.48 7.08 -0.41
N GLU A 29 -1.40 7.92 0.05
CA GLU A 29 -1.08 9.19 0.73
C GLU A 29 -0.31 8.94 2.04
N SER A 30 -0.79 8.04 2.92
CA SER A 30 -0.10 7.68 4.16
C SER A 30 1.28 7.05 3.92
N ALA A 31 1.41 6.20 2.90
CA ALA A 31 2.68 5.57 2.52
C ALA A 31 3.69 6.61 2.02
N ALA A 32 3.25 7.56 1.19
CA ALA A 32 4.10 8.64 0.68
C ALA A 32 4.64 9.54 1.79
N ILE A 33 3.79 9.94 2.76
CA ILE A 33 4.21 10.74 3.92
C ILE A 33 5.32 10.05 4.72
N ARG A 34 5.30 8.72 4.77
CA ARG A 34 6.23 7.90 5.56
C ARG A 34 7.38 7.32 4.73
N ASN A 35 7.49 7.69 3.45
CA ASN A 35 8.46 7.14 2.50
C ASN A 35 8.42 5.60 2.39
N ILE A 36 7.23 5.01 2.51
CA ILE A 36 7.02 3.57 2.36
C ILE A 36 6.67 3.26 0.90
N PRO A 37 7.38 2.32 0.25
CA PRO A 37 7.02 1.84 -1.09
C PRO A 37 5.57 1.34 -1.15
N PHE A 38 4.86 1.74 -2.20
CA PHE A 38 3.45 1.40 -2.39
C PHE A 38 3.21 0.79 -3.78
N HIS A 39 2.57 -0.38 -3.80
CA HIS A 39 2.12 -1.06 -5.00
C HIS A 39 0.61 -1.24 -4.96
N TYR A 40 -0.09 -0.86 -6.02
CA TYR A 40 -1.49 -1.17 -6.20
C TYR A 40 -1.61 -2.07 -7.42
N THR A 41 -2.43 -3.12 -7.32
CA THR A 41 -2.54 -4.11 -8.40
C THR A 41 -3.62 -3.73 -9.41
N GLY A 42 -4.55 -2.83 -9.04
CA GLY A 42 -5.55 -2.31 -9.96
C GLY A 42 -4.98 -1.37 -11.03
N ASP A 43 -3.83 -0.72 -10.79
CA ASP A 43 -3.13 0.12 -11.77
C ASP A 43 -1.90 -0.57 -12.37
N LYS A 44 -1.09 -1.28 -11.57
CA LYS A 44 0.18 -1.89 -12.03
C LYS A 44 0.09 -3.37 -12.39
N GLY A 45 -1.08 -4.01 -12.23
CA GLY A 45 -1.23 -5.45 -12.44
C GLY A 45 -0.68 -6.25 -11.25
N ALA A 46 0.11 -7.28 -11.47
CA ALA A 46 0.57 -8.14 -10.37
C ALA A 46 1.75 -7.53 -9.60
N PHE A 47 1.83 -7.85 -8.31
CA PHE A 47 3.04 -7.66 -7.51
C PHE A 47 3.85 -8.96 -7.50
N LEU A 48 5.09 -8.92 -7.99
CA LEU A 48 5.98 -10.08 -8.03
C LEU A 48 6.74 -10.20 -6.71
N ILE A 49 6.67 -11.38 -6.08
CA ILE A 49 7.42 -11.73 -4.88
C ILE A 49 8.33 -12.90 -5.24
N ASP A 50 9.62 -12.76 -4.93
CA ASP A 50 10.57 -13.88 -4.92
C ASP A 50 10.53 -14.50 -3.51
N LEU A 51 10.34 -15.82 -3.44
CA LEU A 51 10.13 -16.56 -2.18
C LEU A 51 11.40 -17.24 -1.70
#